data_AF-A0A0R1XCN5-F1
#
_entry.id   AF-A0A0R1XCN5-F1
#
_cell.length_a   1.000
_cell.length_b   1.000
_cell.length_c   1.000
_cell.angle_alpha   90.00
_cell.angle_beta   90.00
_cell.angle_gamma   90.00
#
_symmetry.space_group_name_H-M   'P 1'
#
loop_
_entity.id
_entity.type
_entity.pdbx_description
1 polymer ?
#
loop_
_entity_poly.entity_id
_entity_poly.type
_entity_poly.pdbx_seq_one_letter_code
_entity_poly.pdbx_strand_id
1 'polypeptide(L)'
;MTIEEETFQKQRPDFTKFPAAGFTKRKHDYQFKQDFMDGQFRAIIRVSRDGQISGNVIDNGTGEEYLPLRAIHCGPFAAQVRTAYIDLLHEIARKCFITEPFHSDQANRLAAWINQEFHDQPEFVFKKLPDYAAFREPQSQKWYGLVMNIPRARLTDKGAPDQAKIEVIDLRCTTQQRSALLKRKGIYPGYHLSKKNWVCVTLDDHLSDKKLQKLVQASRQILTKPRAWLIPANPKYYDIMHAFVNNDTIIWKQSTKVRVGDTAFLYVSAPIKAIIYRCRVVETDIPYDYQSPRLKINRVMKLQFEKEYAHGQFSLSYIKQQGVTSVQGPRHVPADLLKQLEK
;
A
#
# COMPACT_ATOMS: atom_id res chain seq x y z
N MET A 1 7.83 16.04 24.18
CA MET A 1 8.77 15.13 23.49
C MET A 1 10.16 15.58 23.89
N THR A 2 11.07 14.65 24.16
CA THR A 2 12.46 14.98 24.52
C THR A 2 13.26 15.31 23.26
N ILE A 3 14.43 15.94 23.43
CA ILE A 3 15.35 16.24 22.31
C ILE A 3 15.74 14.95 21.57
N GLU A 4 15.96 13.90 22.35
CA GLU A 4 16.30 12.57 21.86
C GLU A 4 15.14 11.94 21.07
N GLU A 5 13.93 11.94 21.63
CA GLU A 5 12.73 11.45 20.93
C GLU A 5 12.50 12.20 19.61
N GLU A 6 12.69 13.51 19.58
CA GLU A 6 12.55 14.33 18.38
C GLU A 6 13.62 14.01 17.32
N THR A 7 14.86 13.82 17.74
CA THR A 7 15.99 13.55 16.83
C THR A 7 15.89 12.16 16.19
N PHE A 8 15.42 11.17 16.94
CA PHE A 8 15.36 9.77 16.50
C PHE A 8 13.95 9.34 16.05
N GLN A 9 13.06 10.28 15.74
CA GLN A 9 11.77 9.93 15.12
C GLN A 9 11.99 9.15 13.83
N LYS A 10 11.30 8.01 13.70
CA LYS A 10 11.43 7.09 12.56
C LYS A 10 12.86 6.59 12.32
N GLN A 11 13.66 6.47 13.38
CA GLN A 11 15.00 5.90 13.32
C GLN A 11 15.00 4.56 14.05
N ARG A 12 15.41 3.49 13.36
CA ARG A 12 15.62 2.18 13.99
C ARG A 12 17.10 1.95 14.27
N PRO A 13 17.49 1.56 15.48
CA PRO A 13 18.88 1.28 15.79
C PRO A 13 19.39 0.06 15.01
N ASP A 14 20.57 0.20 14.43
CA ASP A 14 21.36 -0.89 13.89
C ASP A 14 22.45 -1.28 14.89
N PHE A 15 22.09 -2.17 15.82
CA PHE A 15 22.96 -2.61 16.91
C PHE A 15 24.30 -3.22 16.43
N THR A 16 24.41 -3.60 15.15
CA THR A 16 25.67 -4.11 14.59
C THR A 16 26.71 -3.00 14.41
N LYS A 17 26.28 -1.75 14.22
CA LYS A 17 27.15 -0.57 14.03
C LYS A 17 27.59 0.08 15.34
N PHE A 18 26.91 -0.25 16.44
CA PHE A 18 27.09 0.38 17.75
C PHE A 18 28.53 0.25 18.29
N PRO A 19 29.19 -0.94 18.28
CA PRO A 19 30.55 -1.06 18.77
C PRO A 19 31.54 -0.17 18.01
N ALA A 20 31.44 -0.13 16.68
CA ALA A 20 32.31 0.69 15.83
C ALA A 20 32.09 2.20 16.03
N ALA A 21 30.89 2.59 16.44
CA ALA A 21 30.55 3.97 16.75
C ALA A 21 30.89 4.39 18.20
N GLY A 22 31.47 3.50 19.01
CA GLY A 22 31.87 3.81 20.39
C GLY A 22 30.82 3.51 21.46
N PHE A 23 29.72 2.82 21.13
CA PHE A 23 28.80 2.32 22.15
C PHE A 23 29.39 1.11 22.87
N THR A 24 29.23 1.11 24.19
CA THR A 24 29.59 0.00 25.06
C THR A 24 28.35 -0.78 25.45
N LYS A 25 28.40 -2.11 25.28
CA LYS A 25 27.31 -3.00 25.69
C LYS A 25 27.30 -3.12 27.21
N ARG A 26 26.15 -2.81 27.82
CA ARG A 26 25.83 -3.07 29.23
C ARG A 26 24.91 -4.30 29.31
N LYS A 27 24.47 -4.68 30.52
CA LYS A 27 23.66 -5.92 30.71
C LYS A 27 22.41 -5.94 29.80
N HIS A 28 21.66 -4.83 29.77
CA HIS A 28 20.37 -4.75 29.08
C HIS A 28 20.27 -3.61 28.05
N ASP A 29 21.30 -2.78 27.91
CA ASP A 29 21.31 -1.57 27.08
C ASP A 29 22.70 -1.34 26.43
N TYR A 30 22.77 -0.37 25.53
CA TYR A 30 24.01 0.17 24.99
C TYR A 30 24.21 1.59 25.49
N GLN A 31 25.44 1.93 25.85
CA GLN A 31 25.78 3.25 26.36
C GLN A 31 26.91 3.87 25.55
N PHE A 32 26.69 5.10 25.11
CA PHE A 32 27.69 5.95 24.47
C PHE A 32 28.01 7.13 25.38
N LYS A 33 29.29 7.48 25.46
CA LYS A 33 29.78 8.64 26.19
C LYS A 33 30.75 9.42 25.32
N GLN A 34 30.52 10.71 25.17
CA GLN A 34 31.42 11.59 24.44
C GLN A 34 31.43 12.98 25.05
N ASP A 35 32.64 13.51 25.23
CA ASP A 35 32.86 14.90 25.61
C ASP A 35 32.70 15.80 24.36
N PHE A 36 32.08 16.96 24.53
CA PHE A 36 31.82 17.94 23.47
C PHE A 36 31.98 19.37 24.01
N MET A 37 32.02 20.36 23.10
CA MET A 37 32.34 21.77 23.41
C MET A 37 33.67 21.89 24.19
N ASP A 38 34.75 21.43 23.57
CA ASP A 38 36.11 21.46 24.12
C ASP A 38 36.23 20.79 25.51
N GLY A 39 35.41 19.77 25.76
CA GLY A 39 35.43 19.01 27.01
C GLY A 39 34.63 19.63 28.15
N GLN A 40 33.90 20.73 27.93
CA GLN A 40 33.06 21.36 28.96
C GLN A 40 31.87 20.49 29.34
N PHE A 41 31.33 19.72 28.37
CA PHE A 41 30.16 18.88 28.60
C PHE A 41 30.39 17.45 28.14
N ARG A 42 29.68 16.51 28.78
CA ARG A 42 29.65 15.09 28.42
C ARG A 42 28.24 14.64 28.10
N ALA A 43 28.03 14.14 26.89
CA ALA A 43 26.81 13.43 26.53
C ALA A 43 26.89 11.98 27.00
N ILE A 44 25.85 11.49 27.67
CA ILE A 44 25.67 10.08 28.04
C ILE A 44 24.38 9.60 27.40
N ILE A 45 24.48 8.80 26.35
CA ILE A 45 23.34 8.31 25.57
C ILE A 45 23.15 6.83 25.86
N ARG A 46 21.90 6.41 26.06
CA ARG A 46 21.51 5.03 26.32
C ARG A 46 20.47 4.59 25.31
N VAL A 47 20.67 3.41 24.75
CA VAL A 47 19.74 2.77 23.84
C VAL A 47 19.39 1.39 24.40
N SER A 48 18.11 1.17 24.68
CA SER A 48 17.60 -0.11 25.16
C SER A 48 17.51 -1.15 24.04
N ARG A 49 17.23 -2.42 24.38
CA ARG A 49 17.09 -3.50 23.37
C ARG A 49 15.84 -3.37 22.50
N ASP A 50 14.78 -2.73 23.02
CA ASP A 50 13.58 -2.33 22.28
C ASP A 50 13.80 -1.03 21.49
N GLY A 51 15.02 -0.49 21.50
CA GLY A 51 15.41 0.64 20.66
C GLY A 51 15.02 2.01 21.18
N GLN A 52 14.49 2.09 22.41
CA GLN A 52 14.23 3.36 23.08
C GLN A 52 15.54 4.06 23.40
N ILE A 53 15.61 5.34 23.05
CA ILE A 53 16.78 6.19 23.27
C ILE A 53 16.50 7.20 24.39
N SER A 54 17.49 7.40 25.24
CA SER A 54 17.50 8.45 26.25
C SER A 54 18.90 9.02 26.36
N GLY A 55 19.03 10.24 26.85
CA GLY A 55 20.32 10.87 27.02
C GLY A 55 20.33 11.85 28.18
N ASN A 56 21.53 12.12 28.70
CA ASN A 56 21.78 13.16 29.69
C ASN A 56 23.05 13.91 29.27
N VAL A 57 23.08 15.22 29.54
CA VAL A 57 24.26 16.06 29.32
C VAL A 57 24.78 16.48 30.69
N ILE A 58 26.02 16.12 31.00
CA ILE A 58 26.69 16.43 32.25
C ILE A 58 27.65 17.59 32.03
N ASP A 59 27.60 18.61 32.89
CA ASP A 59 28.63 19.65 32.96
C ASP A 59 29.86 19.05 33.65
N ASN A 60 31.00 19.00 32.95
CA ASN A 60 32.20 18.37 33.48
C ASN A 60 32.88 19.19 34.59
N GLY A 61 32.57 20.49 34.70
CA GLY A 61 33.08 21.37 35.76
C GLY A 61 32.36 21.15 37.09
N THR A 62 31.04 20.93 37.05
CA THR A 62 30.23 20.69 38.27
C THR A 62 30.00 19.21 38.56
N GLY A 63 30.04 18.35 37.55
CA GLY A 63 29.65 16.94 37.63
C GLY A 63 28.14 16.71 37.63
N GLU A 64 27.34 17.76 37.44
CA GLU A 64 25.87 17.72 37.51
C GLU A 64 25.23 17.69 36.12
N GLU A 65 23.97 17.23 36.04
CA GLU A 65 23.21 17.28 34.80
C GLU A 65 22.88 18.74 34.42
N TYR A 66 23.24 19.12 33.19
CA TYR A 66 23.02 20.46 32.66
C TYR A 66 21.58 20.67 32.20
N LEU A 67 20.62 20.69 33.13
CA LEU A 67 19.19 20.85 32.83
C LEU A 67 18.80 22.08 31.97
N PRO A 68 19.53 23.22 31.95
CA PRO A 68 19.16 24.37 31.12
C PRO A 68 19.01 24.06 29.63
N LEU A 69 19.71 23.05 29.08
CA LEU A 69 19.52 22.66 27.68
C LEU A 69 18.11 22.15 27.38
N ARG A 70 17.32 21.76 28.39
CA ARG A 70 15.96 21.22 28.23
C ARG A 70 14.85 22.27 28.38
N ALA A 71 15.18 23.50 28.80
CA ALA A 71 14.18 24.55 29.05
C ALA A 71 13.61 25.16 27.76
N ILE A 72 12.29 25.33 27.64
CA ILE A 72 11.66 25.91 26.44
C ILE A 72 12.28 27.27 26.08
N HIS A 73 12.42 28.13 27.09
CA HIS A 73 13.14 29.39 26.98
C HIS A 73 14.48 29.24 27.70
N CYS A 74 15.58 29.46 26.98
CA CYS A 74 16.92 29.35 27.53
C CYS A 74 17.80 30.51 27.03
N GLY A 75 18.82 30.86 27.82
CA GLY A 75 19.79 31.88 27.44
C GLY A 75 20.68 31.43 26.27
N PRO A 76 21.46 32.36 25.66
CA PRO A 76 22.23 32.10 24.45
C PRO A 76 23.23 30.94 24.62
N PHE A 77 23.87 30.82 25.78
CA PHE A 77 24.80 29.73 26.06
C PHE A 77 24.11 28.36 26.12
N ALA A 78 22.99 28.25 26.83
CA ALA A 78 22.22 27.00 26.89
C ALA A 78 21.67 26.58 25.51
N ALA A 79 21.33 27.54 24.65
CA ALA A 79 20.96 27.28 23.26
C ALA A 79 22.14 26.74 22.42
N GLN A 80 23.36 27.22 22.65
CA GLN A 80 24.58 26.68 22.03
C GLN A 80 24.84 25.24 22.48
N VAL A 81 24.75 24.96 23.79
CA VAL A 81 24.89 23.60 24.34
C VAL A 81 23.84 22.66 23.74
N ARG A 82 22.58 23.10 23.64
CA ARG A 82 21.51 22.34 22.98
C ARG A 82 21.84 22.03 21.52
N THR A 83 22.31 23.02 20.77
CA THR A 83 22.64 22.86 19.35
C THR A 83 23.76 21.84 19.16
N ALA A 84 24.85 21.97 19.91
CA ALA A 84 25.97 21.03 19.85
C ALA A 84 25.57 19.60 20.27
N TYR A 85 24.66 19.47 21.26
CA TYR A 85 24.10 18.17 21.63
C TYR A 85 23.25 17.56 20.50
N ILE A 86 22.37 18.34 19.87
CA ILE A 86 21.57 17.90 18.72
C ILE A 86 22.46 17.45 17.55
N ASP A 87 23.53 18.19 17.26
CA ASP A 87 24.48 17.82 16.20
C ASP A 87 25.17 16.47 16.48
N LEU A 88 25.54 16.22 17.73
CA LEU A 88 26.07 14.93 18.17
C LEU A 88 25.03 13.80 17.99
N LEU A 89 23.77 14.04 18.37
CA LEU A 89 22.69 13.07 18.18
C LEU A 89 22.47 12.76 16.68
N HIS A 90 22.50 13.78 15.82
CA HIS A 90 22.41 13.58 14.37
C HIS A 90 23.60 12.81 13.79
N GLU A 91 24.81 13.02 14.32
CA GLU A 91 25.97 12.21 13.95
C GLU A 91 25.79 10.73 14.32
N ILE A 92 25.29 10.47 15.52
CA ILE A 92 25.00 9.11 15.99
C ILE A 92 23.91 8.47 15.12
N ALA A 93 22.83 9.20 14.81
CA ALA A 93 21.77 8.72 13.92
C ALA A 93 22.33 8.29 12.55
N ARG A 94 23.14 9.15 11.91
CA ARG A 94 23.78 8.83 10.62
C ARG A 94 24.68 7.60 10.68
N LYS A 95 25.42 7.41 11.77
CA LYS A 95 26.35 6.29 11.94
C LYS A 95 25.66 4.97 12.29
N CYS A 96 24.61 5.01 13.11
CA CYS A 96 24.13 3.83 13.82
C CYS A 96 22.66 3.48 13.59
N PHE A 97 21.90 4.33 12.89
CA PHE A 97 20.46 4.14 12.74
C PHE A 97 20.07 4.03 11.26
N ILE A 98 18.89 3.45 11.05
CA ILE A 98 18.26 3.27 9.75
C ILE A 98 16.98 4.11 9.77
N THR A 99 16.85 5.01 8.80
CA THR A 99 15.61 5.77 8.59
C THR A 99 14.50 4.85 8.12
N GLU A 100 13.35 4.92 8.79
CA GLU A 100 12.15 4.17 8.46
C GLU A 100 11.03 5.11 7.97
N PRO A 101 10.06 4.61 7.17
CA PRO A 101 8.98 5.44 6.65
C PRO A 101 7.96 5.87 7.72
N PHE A 102 7.76 5.05 8.74
CA PHE A 102 6.71 5.21 9.75
C PHE A 102 7.28 5.26 11.17
N HIS A 103 6.46 5.69 12.14
CA HIS A 103 6.85 5.87 13.55
C HIS A 103 6.80 4.58 14.36
N SER A 104 5.86 3.68 14.06
CA SER A 104 5.67 2.43 14.80
C SER A 104 6.39 1.25 14.13
N ASP A 105 6.97 0.39 14.97
CA ASP A 105 7.62 -0.84 14.51
C ASP A 105 6.68 -1.70 13.66
N GLN A 106 5.41 -1.81 14.06
CA GLN A 106 4.44 -2.61 13.31
C GLN A 106 4.18 -2.04 11.91
N ALA A 107 4.08 -0.72 11.75
CA ALA A 107 3.93 -0.10 10.44
C ALA A 107 5.15 -0.36 9.55
N ASN A 108 6.36 -0.27 10.11
CA ASN A 108 7.61 -0.52 9.36
C ASN A 108 7.79 -1.99 8.99
N ARG A 109 7.47 -2.94 9.89
CA ARG A 109 7.43 -4.38 9.57
C ARG A 109 6.41 -4.67 8.47
N LEU A 110 5.23 -4.05 8.53
CA LEU A 110 4.21 -4.19 7.50
C LEU A 110 4.70 -3.66 6.15
N ALA A 111 5.30 -2.47 6.12
CA ALA A 111 5.81 -1.84 4.91
C ALA A 111 6.92 -2.68 4.25
N ALA A 112 7.86 -3.19 5.06
CA ALA A 112 8.90 -4.09 4.59
C ALA A 112 8.31 -5.37 3.98
N TRP A 113 7.30 -5.96 4.63
CA TRP A 113 6.60 -7.13 4.10
C TRP A 113 5.85 -6.82 2.80
N ILE A 114 5.15 -5.67 2.70
CA ILE A 114 4.46 -5.25 1.47
C ILE A 114 5.45 -5.12 0.30
N ASN A 115 6.61 -4.51 0.53
CA ASN A 115 7.65 -4.41 -0.48
C ASN A 115 8.22 -5.79 -0.87
N GLN A 116 8.43 -6.68 0.10
CA GLN A 116 8.92 -8.03 -0.18
C GLN A 116 7.91 -8.86 -0.98
N GLU A 117 6.62 -8.80 -0.60
CA GLU A 117 5.56 -9.63 -1.18
C GLU A 117 5.07 -9.10 -2.54
N PHE A 118 4.99 -7.78 -2.70
CA PHE A 118 4.34 -7.15 -3.85
C PHE A 118 5.24 -6.20 -4.65
N HIS A 119 6.44 -5.88 -4.14
CA HIS A 119 7.30 -4.82 -4.67
C HIS A 119 6.64 -3.43 -4.69
N ASP A 120 5.63 -3.22 -3.84
CA ASP A 120 4.95 -1.95 -3.69
C ASP A 120 5.64 -1.12 -2.59
N GLN A 121 5.88 0.18 -2.85
CA GLN A 121 6.50 1.12 -1.91
C GLN A 121 5.46 2.12 -1.36
N PRO A 122 5.64 2.66 -0.15
CA PRO A 122 4.77 3.71 0.37
C PRO A 122 4.96 5.02 -0.40
N GLU A 123 3.86 5.62 -0.86
CA GLU A 123 3.84 6.90 -1.56
C GLU A 123 3.41 8.04 -0.62
N PHE A 124 4.31 8.99 -0.33
CA PHE A 124 4.03 10.17 0.50
C PHE A 124 3.41 11.31 -0.33
N VAL A 125 2.14 11.15 -0.71
CA VAL A 125 1.44 12.04 -1.65
C VAL A 125 0.90 13.33 -1.02
N PHE A 126 0.89 13.45 0.32
CA PHE A 126 0.26 14.57 1.02
C PHE A 126 1.29 15.58 1.53
N LYS A 127 1.48 16.70 0.80
CA LYS A 127 2.42 17.77 1.19
C LYS A 127 2.21 18.32 2.62
N LYS A 128 0.95 18.41 3.06
CA LYS A 128 0.60 18.94 4.39
C LYS A 128 0.58 17.87 5.50
N LEU A 129 0.69 16.60 5.13
CA LEU A 129 0.63 15.45 6.05
C LEU A 129 1.78 14.49 5.69
N PRO A 130 3.04 14.87 5.99
CA PRO A 130 4.23 14.12 5.56
C PRO A 130 4.34 12.72 6.19
N ASP A 131 3.55 12.45 7.24
CA ASP A 131 3.46 11.14 7.89
C ASP A 131 2.44 10.20 7.23
N TYR A 132 1.74 10.66 6.19
CA TYR A 132 0.70 9.87 5.54
C TYR A 132 1.25 9.28 4.25
N ALA A 133 1.11 7.97 4.10
CA ALA A 133 1.58 7.26 2.93
C ALA A 133 0.53 6.31 2.37
N ALA A 134 0.36 6.33 1.05
CA ALA A 134 -0.54 5.44 0.35
C ALA A 134 0.22 4.26 -0.26
N PHE A 135 -0.36 3.07 -0.17
CA PHE A 135 0.05 1.91 -0.96
C PHE A 135 -0.89 1.76 -2.14
N ARG A 136 -0.33 1.70 -3.36
CA ARG A 136 -1.04 1.71 -4.63
C ARG A 136 -0.78 0.44 -5.40
N GLU A 137 -1.83 -0.14 -6.00
CA GLU A 137 -1.65 -1.27 -6.90
C GLU A 137 -1.20 -0.75 -8.29
N PRO A 138 -0.03 -1.16 -8.80
CA PRO A 138 0.62 -0.52 -9.95
C PRO A 138 -0.22 -0.47 -11.23
N GLN A 139 -1.02 -1.49 -11.53
CA GLN A 139 -1.80 -1.51 -12.77
C GLN A 139 -3.09 -0.67 -12.67
N SER A 140 -3.77 -0.65 -11.53
CA SER A 140 -5.03 0.11 -11.36
C SER A 140 -4.77 1.58 -11.06
N GLN A 141 -3.59 1.86 -10.51
CA GLN A 141 -3.25 3.14 -9.92
C GLN A 141 -4.18 3.54 -8.76
N LYS A 142 -4.88 2.56 -8.16
CA LYS A 142 -5.79 2.78 -7.03
C LYS A 142 -5.10 2.37 -5.74
N TRP A 143 -5.35 3.15 -4.69
CA TRP A 143 -4.87 2.82 -3.35
C TRP A 143 -5.58 1.59 -2.80
N TYR A 144 -4.83 0.73 -2.13
CA TYR A 144 -5.34 -0.38 -1.32
C TYR A 144 -4.92 -0.27 0.16
N GLY A 145 -4.00 0.62 0.49
CA GLY A 145 -3.62 0.95 1.87
C GLY A 145 -3.37 2.43 2.01
N LEU A 146 -3.71 3.00 3.16
CA LEU A 146 -3.33 4.37 3.53
C LEU A 146 -2.92 4.38 4.99
N VAL A 147 -1.62 4.50 5.25
CA VAL A 147 -1.06 4.64 6.59
C VAL A 147 -1.16 6.10 7.02
N MET A 148 -1.59 6.33 8.25
CA MET A 148 -1.86 7.66 8.80
C MET A 148 -1.43 7.72 10.26
N ASN A 149 -0.84 8.84 10.66
CA ASN A 149 -0.51 9.13 12.06
C ASN A 149 -1.57 10.10 12.63
N ILE A 150 -2.53 9.59 13.41
CA ILE A 150 -3.71 10.34 13.87
C ILE A 150 -3.77 10.42 15.40
N PRO A 151 -4.46 11.42 16.00
CA PRO A 151 -4.75 11.39 17.42
C PRO A 151 -5.61 10.17 17.78
N ARG A 152 -5.22 9.41 18.81
CA ARG A 152 -5.90 8.18 19.23
C ARG A 152 -7.36 8.42 19.62
N ALA A 153 -7.68 9.60 20.15
CA ALA A 153 -9.04 10.05 20.44
C ALA A 153 -9.97 10.03 19.22
N ARG A 154 -9.44 10.02 17.99
CA ARG A 154 -10.25 9.97 16.76
C ARG A 154 -10.72 8.56 16.38
N LEU A 155 -10.24 7.52 17.07
CA LEU A 155 -10.64 6.13 16.85
C LEU A 155 -11.83 5.71 17.71
N THR A 156 -12.05 6.38 18.84
CA THR A 156 -13.11 6.06 19.79
C THR A 156 -13.84 7.32 20.21
N ASP A 157 -15.17 7.27 20.30
CA ASP A 157 -15.99 8.39 20.83
C ASP A 157 -15.77 8.65 22.34
N LYS A 158 -14.86 7.89 22.97
CA LYS A 158 -14.38 8.12 24.33
C LYS A 158 -13.12 8.97 24.24
N GLY A 159 -13.22 10.22 24.69
CA GLY A 159 -12.09 11.15 24.75
C GLY A 159 -10.88 10.49 25.41
N ALA A 160 -9.85 10.22 24.62
CA ALA A 160 -8.55 9.84 25.14
C ALA A 160 -7.87 11.10 25.70
N PRO A 161 -6.95 10.97 26.69
CA PRO A 161 -6.13 12.10 27.12
C PRO A 161 -5.46 12.72 25.88
N ASP A 162 -5.54 14.04 25.80
CA ASP A 162 -5.17 14.82 24.63
C ASP A 162 -3.71 14.53 24.21
N GLN A 163 -3.45 14.56 22.90
CA GLN A 163 -2.15 14.41 22.22
C GLN A 163 -1.58 13.01 21.91
N ALA A 164 -2.03 11.91 22.50
CA ALA A 164 -1.48 10.59 22.15
C ALA A 164 -1.80 10.23 20.68
N LYS A 165 -0.77 10.19 19.82
CA LYS A 165 -0.90 9.78 18.42
C LYS A 165 -0.79 8.27 18.26
N ILE A 166 -1.37 7.75 17.19
CA ILE A 166 -1.31 6.34 16.82
C ILE A 166 -1.25 6.23 15.30
N GLU A 167 -0.43 5.31 14.81
CA GLU A 167 -0.44 4.93 13.41
C GLU A 167 -1.55 3.91 13.13
N VAL A 168 -2.23 4.14 12.02
CA VAL A 168 -3.33 3.30 11.55
C VAL A 168 -3.19 3.08 10.06
N ILE A 169 -3.80 2.02 9.54
CA ILE A 169 -3.92 1.77 8.12
C ILE A 169 -5.39 1.62 7.70
N ASP A 170 -5.83 2.46 6.77
CA ASP A 170 -7.11 2.27 6.08
C ASP A 170 -6.94 1.22 4.97
N LEU A 171 -7.77 0.19 4.97
CA LEU A 171 -7.78 -0.93 4.02
C LEU A 171 -9.15 -1.13 3.38
N ARG A 172 -9.18 -1.49 2.09
CA ARG A 172 -10.42 -1.85 1.39
C ARG A 172 -10.99 -3.15 1.94
N CYS A 173 -12.32 -3.23 1.98
CA CYS A 173 -13.05 -4.45 2.28
C CYS A 173 -14.34 -4.51 1.44
N THR A 174 -14.91 -5.71 1.27
CA THR A 174 -16.26 -5.83 0.73
C THR A 174 -17.29 -5.47 1.80
N THR A 175 -18.50 -5.08 1.38
CA THR A 175 -19.60 -4.79 2.30
C THR A 175 -19.96 -6.00 3.18
N GLN A 176 -19.82 -7.23 2.65
CA GLN A 176 -20.06 -8.49 3.37
C GLN A 176 -19.01 -8.75 4.46
N GLN A 177 -17.73 -8.48 4.19
CA GLN A 177 -16.65 -8.69 5.16
C GLN A 177 -16.68 -7.66 6.29
N ARG A 178 -17.13 -6.44 5.99
CA ARG A 178 -17.07 -5.29 6.90
C ARG A 178 -17.68 -5.59 8.27
N SER A 179 -18.87 -6.16 8.32
CA SER A 179 -19.59 -6.42 9.58
C SER A 179 -18.82 -7.38 10.49
N ALA A 180 -18.15 -8.38 9.93
CA ALA A 180 -17.32 -9.32 10.69
C ALA A 180 -15.99 -8.70 11.14
N LEU A 181 -15.39 -7.83 10.31
CA LEU A 181 -14.15 -7.14 10.63
C LEU A 181 -14.32 -6.16 11.79
N LEU A 182 -15.41 -5.39 11.80
CA LEU A 182 -15.71 -4.40 12.85
C LEU A 182 -15.99 -5.01 14.23
N LYS A 183 -16.22 -6.33 14.32
CA LYS A 183 -16.35 -7.04 15.61
C LYS A 183 -15.00 -7.33 16.25
N ARG A 184 -13.89 -7.13 15.54
CA ARG A 184 -12.53 -7.42 16.04
C ARG A 184 -11.95 -6.17 16.68
N LYS A 185 -11.37 -6.34 17.87
CA LYS A 185 -10.63 -5.28 18.56
C LYS A 185 -9.45 -4.81 17.71
N GLY A 186 -9.22 -3.51 17.66
CA GLY A 186 -8.20 -2.87 16.81
C GLY A 186 -8.66 -2.58 15.38
N ILE A 187 -9.92 -2.89 15.02
CA ILE A 187 -10.51 -2.56 13.71
C ILE A 187 -11.71 -1.62 13.89
N TYR A 188 -11.69 -0.53 13.16
CA TYR A 188 -12.63 0.59 13.24
C TYR A 188 -13.23 0.89 11.86
N PRO A 189 -14.34 1.65 11.78
CA PRO A 189 -14.80 2.22 10.51
C PRO A 189 -13.68 3.05 9.85
N GLY A 190 -13.60 3.02 8.51
CA GLY A 190 -12.64 3.84 7.76
C GLY A 190 -12.66 5.31 8.20
N TYR A 191 -11.47 5.87 8.40
CA TYR A 191 -11.32 7.17 9.06
C TYR A 191 -11.48 8.33 8.07
N HIS A 192 -10.70 8.36 6.99
CA HIS A 192 -10.80 9.37 5.93
C HIS A 192 -11.47 8.85 4.66
N LEU A 193 -11.44 7.54 4.44
CA LEU A 193 -12.00 6.91 3.26
C LEU A 193 -13.44 6.43 3.49
N SER A 194 -14.13 6.07 2.40
CA SER A 194 -15.55 5.72 2.44
C SER A 194 -15.86 4.66 3.50
N LYS A 195 -16.69 5.02 4.48
CA LYS A 195 -17.23 4.14 5.53
C LYS A 195 -18.14 3.02 5.00
N LYS A 196 -18.25 2.81 3.68
CA LYS A 196 -18.94 1.63 3.11
C LYS A 196 -17.98 0.48 2.83
N ASN A 197 -16.78 0.80 2.33
CA ASN A 197 -15.88 -0.19 1.73
C ASN A 197 -14.44 -0.11 2.27
N TRP A 198 -14.23 0.60 3.37
CA TRP A 198 -12.92 0.73 4.02
C TRP A 198 -13.02 0.53 5.53
N VAL A 199 -12.01 -0.14 6.11
CA VAL A 199 -11.82 -0.29 7.55
C VAL A 199 -10.48 0.32 7.95
N CYS A 200 -10.43 0.89 9.15
CA CYS A 200 -9.22 1.45 9.75
C CYS A 200 -8.68 0.44 10.77
N VAL A 201 -7.40 0.08 10.68
CA VAL A 201 -6.76 -0.89 11.58
C VAL A 201 -5.64 -0.20 12.34
N THR A 202 -5.57 -0.40 13.66
CA THR A 202 -4.48 0.15 14.47
C THR A 202 -3.18 -0.62 14.27
N LEU A 203 -2.07 0.11 14.23
CA LEU A 203 -0.72 -0.44 14.11
C LEU A 203 -0.02 -0.39 15.49
N ASP A 204 -0.69 -0.94 16.50
CA ASP A 204 -0.28 -0.98 17.91
C ASP A 204 -0.14 -2.41 18.45
N ASP A 205 0.19 -3.37 17.58
CA ASP A 205 0.39 -4.80 17.86
C ASP A 205 -0.84 -5.55 18.42
N HIS A 206 -2.00 -4.90 18.52
CA HIS A 206 -3.24 -5.55 18.92
C HIS A 206 -3.67 -6.66 17.95
N LEU A 207 -3.40 -6.43 16.67
CA LEU A 207 -3.57 -7.41 15.61
C LEU A 207 -2.20 -7.93 15.21
N SER A 208 -1.95 -9.23 15.37
CA SER A 208 -0.68 -9.87 14.95
C SER A 208 -0.36 -9.58 13.47
N ASP A 209 0.91 -9.43 13.13
CA ASP A 209 1.38 -9.17 11.76
C ASP A 209 0.75 -10.11 10.72
N LYS A 210 0.68 -11.42 10.99
CA LYS A 210 0.04 -12.41 10.09
C LYS A 210 -1.43 -12.10 9.77
N LYS A 211 -2.19 -11.57 10.72
CA LYS A 211 -3.60 -11.18 10.51
C LYS A 211 -3.67 -9.87 9.71
N LEU A 212 -2.78 -8.92 9.99
CA LEU A 212 -2.68 -7.66 9.28
C LEU A 212 -2.31 -7.86 7.81
N GLN A 213 -1.30 -8.71 7.54
CA GLN A 213 -0.89 -9.13 6.20
C GLN A 213 -2.06 -9.70 5.41
N LYS A 214 -2.87 -10.59 6.01
CA LYS A 214 -4.09 -11.12 5.36
C LYS A 214 -5.10 -10.02 5.00
N LEU A 215 -5.25 -8.99 5.83
CA LEU A 215 -6.14 -7.86 5.52
C LEU A 215 -5.59 -7.03 4.35
N VAL A 216 -4.28 -6.80 4.32
CA VAL A 216 -3.61 -6.10 3.20
C VAL A 216 -3.75 -6.90 1.90
N GLN A 217 -3.47 -8.21 1.93
CA GLN A 217 -3.67 -9.11 0.79
C GLN A 217 -5.11 -9.03 0.28
N ALA A 218 -6.10 -9.15 1.16
CA ALA A 218 -7.51 -9.06 0.79
C ALA A 218 -7.87 -7.69 0.18
N SER A 219 -7.37 -6.60 0.77
CA SER A 219 -7.58 -5.23 0.26
C SER A 219 -7.00 -5.06 -1.15
N ARG A 220 -5.77 -5.53 -1.38
CA ARG A 220 -5.09 -5.49 -2.68
C ARG A 220 -5.78 -6.38 -3.71
N GLN A 221 -6.22 -7.58 -3.31
CA GLN A 221 -6.94 -8.53 -4.17
C GLN A 221 -8.25 -7.97 -4.73
N ILE A 222 -8.93 -7.06 -4.03
CA ILE A 222 -10.10 -6.37 -4.57
C ILE A 222 -9.77 -5.60 -5.86
N LEU A 223 -8.53 -5.13 -6.00
CA LEU A 223 -8.08 -4.41 -7.18
C LEU A 223 -7.52 -5.34 -8.26
N THR A 224 -6.90 -6.46 -7.87
CA THR A 224 -6.21 -7.38 -8.78
C THR A 224 -7.05 -8.58 -9.22
N LYS A 225 -8.25 -8.78 -8.68
CA LYS A 225 -9.12 -9.88 -9.08
C LYS A 225 -9.36 -9.85 -10.60
N PRO A 226 -9.08 -10.97 -11.31
CA PRO A 226 -9.37 -11.09 -12.73
C PRO A 226 -10.82 -10.72 -13.03
N ARG A 227 -11.01 -9.95 -14.08
CA ARG A 227 -12.31 -9.47 -14.52
C ARG A 227 -12.77 -10.26 -15.72
N ALA A 228 -14.08 -10.39 -15.83
CA ALA A 228 -14.73 -10.94 -17.00
C ALA A 228 -15.24 -9.79 -17.88
N TRP A 229 -14.86 -9.81 -19.14
CA TRP A 229 -15.23 -8.82 -20.15
C TRP A 229 -16.08 -9.47 -21.23
N LEU A 230 -17.15 -8.81 -21.62
CA LEU A 230 -17.90 -9.10 -22.83
C LEU A 230 -17.44 -8.13 -23.91
N ILE A 231 -16.88 -8.65 -24.99
CA ILE A 231 -16.23 -7.86 -26.05
C ILE A 231 -16.93 -8.15 -27.38
N PRO A 232 -17.41 -7.13 -28.11
CA PRO A 232 -18.03 -7.34 -29.41
C PRO A 232 -16.99 -7.74 -30.46
N ALA A 233 -17.32 -8.76 -31.23
CA ALA A 233 -16.62 -9.20 -32.43
C ALA A 233 -17.57 -9.07 -33.61
N ASN A 234 -17.21 -8.27 -34.62
CA ASN A 234 -18.05 -8.08 -35.78
C ASN A 234 -17.48 -8.87 -36.97
N PRO A 235 -18.18 -9.93 -37.45
CA PRO A 235 -17.74 -10.74 -38.58
C PRO A 235 -17.45 -9.94 -39.86
N LYS A 236 -18.03 -8.74 -40.00
CA LYS A 236 -17.77 -7.87 -41.16
C LYS A 236 -16.34 -7.31 -41.22
N TYR A 237 -15.65 -7.24 -40.09
CA TYR A 237 -14.30 -6.66 -40.00
C TYR A 237 -13.21 -7.69 -39.72
N TYR A 238 -13.59 -8.87 -39.22
CA TYR A 238 -12.65 -9.91 -38.83
C TYR A 238 -13.34 -11.28 -38.92
N ASP A 239 -12.66 -12.26 -39.47
CA ASP A 239 -13.15 -13.64 -39.53
C ASP A 239 -13.04 -14.32 -38.16
N ILE A 240 -13.92 -13.90 -37.24
CA ILE A 240 -13.90 -14.37 -35.88
C ILE A 240 -14.24 -15.87 -35.78
N MET A 241 -15.05 -16.39 -36.70
CA MET A 241 -15.52 -17.78 -36.64
C MET A 241 -14.42 -18.79 -37.00
N HIS A 242 -13.41 -18.38 -37.76
CA HIS A 242 -12.25 -19.23 -38.07
C HIS A 242 -10.98 -18.79 -37.32
N ALA A 243 -11.10 -17.83 -36.40
CA ALA A 243 -9.97 -17.18 -35.73
C ALA A 243 -9.06 -18.14 -34.98
N PHE A 244 -9.63 -19.24 -34.47
CA PHE A 244 -8.94 -20.21 -33.63
C PHE A 244 -8.76 -21.59 -34.28
N VAL A 245 -8.99 -21.71 -35.59
CA VAL A 245 -8.89 -23.01 -36.30
C VAL A 245 -7.44 -23.50 -36.37
N ASN A 246 -6.51 -22.59 -36.67
CA ASN A 246 -5.09 -22.92 -36.85
C ASN A 246 -4.18 -22.31 -35.78
N ASN A 247 -4.72 -21.44 -34.93
CA ASN A 247 -3.98 -20.74 -33.89
C ASN A 247 -4.77 -20.78 -32.59
N ASP A 248 -4.08 -21.01 -31.49
CA ASP A 248 -4.68 -20.95 -30.14
C ASP A 248 -4.67 -19.51 -29.58
N THR A 249 -3.95 -18.60 -30.24
CA THR A 249 -3.86 -17.19 -29.87
C THR A 249 -4.21 -16.25 -31.02
N ILE A 250 -4.82 -15.12 -30.70
CA ILE A 250 -5.12 -14.04 -31.64
C ILE A 250 -4.75 -12.67 -31.07
N ILE A 251 -4.47 -11.72 -31.96
CA ILE A 251 -4.31 -10.31 -31.61
C ILE A 251 -5.68 -9.62 -31.71
N TRP A 252 -6.04 -8.86 -30.69
CA TRP A 252 -7.32 -8.17 -30.61
C TRP A 252 -7.18 -6.71 -30.22
N LYS A 253 -8.03 -5.83 -30.77
CA LYS A 253 -8.04 -4.40 -30.40
C LYS A 253 -8.28 -4.24 -28.89
N GLN A 254 -7.38 -3.53 -28.21
CA GLN A 254 -7.54 -3.20 -26.79
C GLN A 254 -8.14 -1.80 -26.65
N SER A 255 -9.46 -1.73 -26.43
CA SER A 255 -10.18 -0.46 -26.22
C SER A 255 -10.64 -0.21 -24.78
N THR A 256 -10.22 -1.06 -23.84
CA THR A 256 -10.53 -0.92 -22.41
C THR A 256 -9.33 -1.32 -21.54
N LYS A 257 -9.43 -1.05 -20.23
CA LYS A 257 -8.41 -1.39 -19.23
C LYS A 257 -8.49 -2.87 -18.82
N VAL A 258 -8.37 -3.76 -19.80
CA VAL A 258 -8.16 -5.20 -19.57
C VAL A 258 -6.79 -5.43 -18.93
N ARG A 259 -6.63 -6.56 -18.26
CA ARG A 259 -5.37 -7.00 -17.65
C ARG A 259 -5.00 -8.39 -18.10
N VAL A 260 -3.72 -8.69 -18.08
CA VAL A 260 -3.26 -10.08 -18.13
C VAL A 260 -3.95 -10.88 -17.02
N GLY A 261 -4.50 -12.04 -17.38
CA GLY A 261 -5.30 -12.87 -16.49
C GLY A 261 -6.81 -12.64 -16.57
N ASP A 262 -7.28 -11.51 -17.12
CA ASP A 262 -8.71 -11.27 -17.34
C ASP A 262 -9.30 -12.28 -18.35
N THR A 263 -10.59 -12.57 -18.22
CA THR A 263 -11.32 -13.42 -19.17
C THR A 263 -12.07 -12.54 -20.16
N ALA A 264 -11.89 -12.79 -21.45
CA ALA A 264 -12.60 -12.14 -22.55
C ALA A 264 -13.61 -13.10 -23.18
N PHE A 265 -14.88 -12.77 -23.09
CA PHE A 265 -15.98 -13.43 -23.79
C PHE A 265 -16.29 -12.66 -25.07
N LEU A 266 -16.06 -13.30 -26.23
CA LEU A 266 -16.26 -12.69 -27.53
C LEU A 266 -17.71 -12.88 -27.96
N TYR A 267 -18.46 -11.77 -27.97
CA TYR A 267 -19.82 -11.71 -28.49
C TYR A 267 -19.78 -11.41 -29.98
N VAL A 268 -20.11 -12.41 -30.79
CA VAL A 268 -20.18 -12.28 -32.24
C VAL A 268 -21.48 -11.57 -32.62
N SER A 269 -21.36 -10.42 -33.31
CA SER A 269 -22.50 -9.61 -33.72
C SER A 269 -23.30 -10.27 -34.86
N ALA A 270 -24.21 -9.53 -35.51
CA ALA A 270 -24.99 -10.08 -36.61
C ALA A 270 -24.09 -10.68 -37.72
N PRO A 271 -24.47 -11.84 -38.30
CA PRO A 271 -25.75 -12.54 -38.13
C PRO A 271 -25.84 -13.45 -36.88
N ILE A 272 -24.72 -13.77 -36.23
CA ILE A 272 -24.67 -14.78 -35.16
C ILE A 272 -25.35 -14.33 -33.86
N LYS A 273 -25.09 -13.09 -33.42
CA LYS A 273 -25.69 -12.47 -32.22
C LYS A 273 -25.59 -13.34 -30.96
N ALA A 274 -24.42 -13.90 -30.66
CA ALA A 274 -24.20 -14.78 -29.52
C ALA A 274 -22.77 -14.69 -28.97
N ILE A 275 -22.56 -15.10 -27.72
CA ILE A 275 -21.21 -15.33 -27.17
C ILE A 275 -20.71 -16.66 -27.71
N ILE A 276 -19.58 -16.64 -28.41
CA ILE A 276 -19.01 -17.83 -29.07
C ILE A 276 -17.73 -18.27 -28.39
N TYR A 277 -16.81 -17.35 -28.10
CA TYR A 277 -15.51 -17.71 -27.54
C TYR A 277 -15.32 -17.19 -26.13
N ARG A 278 -14.69 -18.00 -25.30
CA ARG A 278 -14.03 -17.61 -24.06
C ARG A 278 -12.53 -17.64 -24.29
N CYS A 279 -11.87 -16.54 -23.96
CA CYS A 279 -10.44 -16.38 -24.09
C CYS A 279 -9.84 -15.87 -22.79
N ARG A 280 -8.56 -16.19 -22.55
CA ARG A 280 -7.71 -15.55 -21.55
C ARG A 280 -6.94 -14.40 -22.18
N VAL A 281 -6.90 -13.26 -21.50
CA VAL A 281 -5.96 -12.18 -21.87
C VAL A 281 -4.58 -12.57 -21.35
N VAL A 282 -3.63 -12.81 -22.25
CA VAL A 282 -2.27 -13.25 -21.89
C VAL A 282 -1.22 -12.14 -22.01
N GLU A 283 -1.52 -11.11 -22.80
CA GLU A 283 -0.64 -9.96 -23.00
C GLU A 283 -1.50 -8.73 -23.28
N THR A 284 -1.15 -7.57 -22.70
CA THR A 284 -1.87 -6.30 -22.90
C THR A 284 -0.91 -5.21 -23.32
N ASP A 285 -1.49 -4.09 -23.76
CA ASP A 285 -0.78 -2.83 -23.97
C ASP A 285 0.26 -2.87 -25.09
N ILE A 286 0.17 -3.87 -25.98
CA ILE A 286 1.05 -4.09 -27.13
C ILE A 286 0.86 -2.92 -28.11
N PRO A 287 1.92 -2.15 -28.43
CA PRO A 287 1.86 -1.09 -29.43
C PRO A 287 1.45 -1.66 -30.80
N TYR A 288 0.53 -0.98 -31.49
CA TYR A 288 0.07 -1.41 -32.80
C TYR A 288 -0.34 -0.18 -33.60
N ASP A 289 0.25 0.04 -34.77
CA ASP A 289 -0.11 1.19 -35.60
C ASP A 289 -0.95 0.74 -36.79
N TYR A 290 -2.27 0.97 -36.69
CA TYR A 290 -3.19 0.69 -37.77
C TYR A 290 -4.22 1.81 -37.90
N GLN A 291 -4.38 2.31 -39.11
CA GLN A 291 -5.33 3.35 -39.43
C GLN A 291 -6.03 3.05 -40.75
N SER A 292 -7.35 3.16 -40.73
CA SER A 292 -8.24 3.10 -41.89
C SER A 292 -9.30 4.19 -41.74
N PRO A 293 -10.08 4.53 -42.79
CA PRO A 293 -11.10 5.58 -42.72
C PRO A 293 -12.13 5.43 -41.59
N ARG A 294 -12.31 4.22 -41.06
CA ARG A 294 -13.32 3.89 -40.04
C ARG A 294 -12.74 3.38 -38.72
N LEU A 295 -11.42 3.17 -38.64
CA LEU A 295 -10.81 2.51 -37.50
C LEU A 295 -9.35 2.93 -37.33
N LYS A 296 -9.04 3.49 -36.16
CA LYS A 296 -7.69 3.69 -35.65
C LYS A 296 -7.45 2.75 -34.47
N ILE A 297 -6.34 2.04 -34.49
CA ILE A 297 -5.85 1.17 -33.42
C ILE A 297 -4.42 1.60 -33.14
N ASN A 298 -4.16 1.94 -31.88
CA ASN A 298 -2.83 2.27 -31.37
C ASN A 298 -2.28 1.17 -30.43
N ARG A 299 -3.16 0.27 -29.96
CA ARG A 299 -2.85 -0.77 -28.98
C ARG A 299 -3.71 -2.02 -29.17
N VAL A 300 -3.11 -3.17 -28.95
CA VAL A 300 -3.76 -4.48 -29.01
C VAL A 300 -3.43 -5.31 -27.76
N MET A 301 -4.18 -6.38 -27.58
CA MET A 301 -3.97 -7.41 -26.57
C MET A 301 -3.87 -8.77 -27.27
N LYS A 302 -3.19 -9.72 -26.64
CA LYS A 302 -3.18 -11.11 -27.08
C LYS A 302 -4.21 -11.91 -26.29
N LEU A 303 -5.09 -12.59 -27.01
CA LEU A 303 -6.11 -13.47 -26.47
C LEU A 303 -5.73 -14.92 -26.74
N GLN A 304 -5.71 -15.74 -25.71
CA GLN A 304 -5.55 -17.19 -25.76
C GLN A 304 -6.93 -17.83 -25.71
N PHE A 305 -7.25 -18.71 -26.64
CA PHE A 305 -8.46 -19.53 -26.64
C PHE A 305 -8.54 -20.40 -25.38
N GLU A 306 -9.71 -20.47 -24.74
CA GLU A 306 -9.99 -21.40 -23.64
C GLU A 306 -11.19 -22.32 -23.94
N LYS A 307 -12.27 -21.79 -24.53
CA LYS A 307 -13.51 -22.55 -24.76
C LYS A 307 -14.32 -21.94 -25.91
N GLU A 308 -14.98 -22.80 -26.68
CA GLU A 308 -16.02 -22.44 -27.64
C GLU A 308 -17.40 -22.86 -27.12
N TYR A 309 -18.39 -22.00 -27.32
CA TYR A 309 -19.78 -22.24 -26.96
C TYR A 309 -20.62 -22.48 -28.21
N ALA A 310 -21.65 -23.30 -28.08
CA ALA A 310 -22.60 -23.51 -29.18
C ALA A 310 -23.35 -22.21 -29.51
N HIS A 311 -23.57 -21.95 -30.80
CA HIS A 311 -24.20 -20.73 -31.31
C HIS A 311 -25.52 -20.33 -30.62
N GLY A 312 -26.35 -21.30 -30.23
CA GLY A 312 -27.62 -21.05 -29.55
C GLY A 312 -27.52 -20.87 -28.03
N GLN A 313 -26.41 -21.26 -27.42
CA GLN A 313 -26.30 -21.38 -25.96
C GLN A 313 -26.37 -20.03 -25.25
N PHE A 314 -25.63 -19.03 -25.74
CA PHE A 314 -25.53 -17.69 -25.15
C PHE A 314 -25.90 -16.62 -26.18
N SER A 315 -27.09 -16.77 -26.76
CA SER A 315 -27.66 -15.85 -27.75
C SER A 315 -28.02 -14.48 -27.14
N LEU A 316 -28.26 -13.49 -28.00
CA LEU A 316 -28.69 -12.14 -27.59
C LEU A 316 -29.97 -12.17 -26.73
N SER A 317 -30.93 -13.06 -27.04
CA SER A 317 -32.15 -13.19 -26.24
C SER A 317 -31.85 -13.71 -24.83
N TYR A 318 -30.95 -14.68 -24.71
CA TYR A 318 -30.51 -15.22 -23.42
C TYR A 318 -29.80 -14.15 -22.58
N ILE A 319 -28.77 -13.50 -23.14
CA ILE A 319 -27.98 -12.52 -22.36
C ILE A 319 -28.80 -11.27 -22.00
N LYS A 320 -29.84 -10.92 -22.77
CA LYS A 320 -30.82 -9.88 -22.42
C LYS A 320 -31.55 -10.18 -21.12
N GLN A 321 -31.96 -11.43 -20.92
CA GLN A 321 -32.59 -11.88 -19.66
C GLN A 321 -31.61 -11.78 -18.47
N GLN A 322 -30.31 -11.82 -18.74
CA GLN A 322 -29.23 -11.66 -17.75
C GLN A 322 -28.75 -10.20 -17.60
N GLY A 323 -29.51 -9.21 -18.09
CA GLY A 323 -29.19 -7.78 -17.93
C GLY A 323 -28.26 -7.19 -18.99
N VAL A 324 -28.07 -7.88 -20.14
CA VAL A 324 -27.28 -7.38 -21.27
C VAL A 324 -28.18 -7.01 -22.45
N THR A 325 -28.61 -5.74 -22.50
CA THR A 325 -29.50 -5.23 -23.56
C THR A 325 -28.86 -5.17 -24.94
N SER A 326 -27.60 -4.72 -25.01
CA SER A 326 -26.79 -4.67 -26.23
C SER A 326 -25.29 -4.81 -25.91
N VAL A 327 -24.49 -5.14 -26.93
CA VAL A 327 -23.02 -5.24 -26.84
C VAL A 327 -22.41 -4.37 -27.93
N GLN A 328 -22.32 -3.07 -27.67
CA GLN A 328 -21.76 -2.08 -28.61
C GLN A 328 -20.27 -1.78 -28.34
N GLY A 329 -19.77 -2.14 -27.17
CA GLY A 329 -18.37 -1.99 -26.78
C GLY A 329 -18.00 -2.95 -25.65
N PRO A 330 -16.71 -3.05 -25.29
CA PRO A 330 -16.28 -3.87 -24.16
C PRO A 330 -16.98 -3.46 -22.87
N ARG A 331 -17.48 -4.44 -22.11
CA ARG A 331 -18.14 -4.20 -20.83
C ARG A 331 -17.91 -5.35 -19.86
N HIS A 332 -18.14 -5.10 -18.57
CA HIS A 332 -18.11 -6.18 -17.58
C HIS A 332 -19.28 -7.15 -17.77
N VAL A 333 -19.00 -8.44 -17.61
CA VAL A 333 -20.03 -9.48 -17.58
C VAL A 333 -20.81 -9.39 -16.27
N PRO A 334 -22.15 -9.32 -16.29
CA PRO A 334 -22.96 -9.40 -15.09
C PRO A 334 -22.70 -10.69 -14.30
N ALA A 335 -22.77 -10.63 -12.96
CA ALA A 335 -22.40 -11.73 -12.09
C ALA A 335 -23.17 -13.03 -12.39
N ASP A 336 -24.48 -12.94 -12.67
CA ASP A 336 -25.29 -14.12 -12.94
C ASP A 336 -25.01 -14.72 -14.32
N LEU A 337 -24.76 -13.90 -15.33
CA LEU A 337 -24.29 -14.37 -16.64
C LEU A 337 -22.92 -15.07 -16.53
N LEU A 338 -22.00 -14.49 -15.74
CA LEU A 338 -20.67 -15.06 -15.54
C LEU A 338 -20.74 -16.47 -14.93
N LYS A 339 -21.60 -16.69 -13.93
CA LYS A 339 -21.82 -18.03 -13.35
C LYS A 339 -22.25 -19.08 -14.38
N GLN A 340 -22.99 -18.67 -15.42
CA GLN A 340 -23.44 -19.59 -16.46
C GLN A 340 -22.35 -19.83 -17.50
N LEU A 341 -21.56 -18.81 -17.83
CA LEU A 341 -20.41 -18.92 -18.74
C LEU A 341 -19.24 -19.72 -18.15
N GLU A 342 -19.12 -19.74 -16.82
CA GLU A 342 -18.08 -20.50 -16.11
C GLU A 342 -18.39 -21.99 -15.95
N LYS A 343 -19.65 -22.41 -16.20
CA LYS A 343 -20.02 -23.81 -16.39
C LYS A 343 -19.56 -24.28 -17.77
#